data_AF-A0A290X3I6-F1
#
_entry.id   AF-A0A290X3I6-F1
#
_cell.length_a   1.000
_cell.length_b   1.000
_cell.length_c   1.000
_cell.angle_alpha   90.00
_cell.angle_beta   90.00
_cell.angle_gamma   90.00
#
_symmetry.space_group_name_H-M   'P 1'
#
loop_
_entity.id
_entity.type
_entity.pdbx_description
1 polymer ?
#
loop_
_entity_poly.entity_id
_entity_poly.type
_entity_poly.pdbx_seq_one_letter_code
_entity_poly.pdbx_strand_id
1 'polypeptide(L)'
;MARLLAIDGLNIVRRVYEASPEPDSDLKAEIALRHALSSFRTLINDHEPTHILPAFDFGGPTWRHALYAGYREGRQPMPQVLRDALPGFYATLASFGMHVVSIPEVEADDVIGTAVMRWLHEGRGAAVIATTDKDLHGLIAHGALVWDHFKGIWHDRAWVEKKFGVPPELLPDLLALMGDVTDSIPGVSKIGLKTGAKLLRGYGNIDAVMAGAGILPGALGESLRKEREILYLSRKLVALKTDVTLGVTWNKLAWEK
;
A
#
# COMPACT_ATOMS: atom_id res chain seq x y z
N MET A 1 -17.35 19.11 -5.72
CA MET A 1 -16.61 18.68 -4.51
C MET A 1 -15.20 18.31 -4.94
N ALA A 2 -14.20 18.59 -4.11
CA ALA A 2 -12.83 18.26 -4.47
C ALA A 2 -12.62 16.74 -4.46
N ARG A 3 -11.68 16.29 -5.27
CA ARG A 3 -11.28 14.89 -5.41
C ARG A 3 -9.77 14.80 -5.42
N LEU A 4 -9.22 14.03 -4.49
CA LEU A 4 -7.81 13.64 -4.44
C LEU A 4 -7.63 12.32 -5.19
N LEU A 5 -6.65 12.27 -6.10
CA LEU A 5 -6.15 11.04 -6.70
C LEU A 5 -4.74 10.78 -6.17
N ALA A 6 -4.61 9.83 -5.25
CA ALA A 6 -3.34 9.31 -4.78
C ALA A 6 -2.91 8.16 -5.69
N ILE A 7 -1.75 8.29 -6.33
CA ILE A 7 -1.20 7.30 -7.26
C ILE A 7 -0.01 6.62 -6.60
N ASP A 8 -0.10 5.30 -6.43
CA ASP A 8 1.02 4.47 -6.01
C ASP A 8 1.95 4.25 -7.21
N GLY A 9 2.95 5.12 -7.31
CA GLY A 9 3.73 5.30 -8.52
C GLY A 9 4.62 4.11 -8.85
N LEU A 10 5.32 3.57 -7.85
CA LEU A 10 6.18 2.40 -8.07
C LEU A 10 5.37 1.11 -8.25
N ASN A 11 4.19 0.98 -7.65
CA ASN A 11 3.31 -0.15 -7.95
C ASN A 11 2.96 -0.20 -9.44
N ILE A 12 2.62 0.95 -10.04
CA ILE A 12 2.33 1.02 -11.47
C ILE A 12 3.60 0.78 -12.30
N VAL A 13 4.68 1.53 -12.03
CA VAL A 13 5.91 1.46 -12.83
C VAL A 13 6.52 0.05 -12.83
N ARG A 14 6.63 -0.58 -11.65
CA ARG A 14 7.23 -1.92 -11.55
C ARG A 14 6.38 -2.97 -12.23
N ARG A 15 5.05 -2.95 -12.04
CA ARG A 15 4.16 -3.95 -12.67
C ARG A 15 4.16 -3.83 -14.19
N VAL A 16 4.22 -2.61 -14.73
CA VAL A 16 4.35 -2.38 -16.18
C VAL A 16 5.70 -2.90 -16.68
N TYR A 17 6.79 -2.65 -15.95
CA TYR A 17 8.12 -3.12 -16.31
C TYR A 17 8.24 -4.66 -16.27
N GLU A 18 7.72 -5.28 -15.21
CA GLU A 18 7.77 -6.72 -14.96
C GLU A 18 6.83 -7.52 -15.89
N ALA A 19 5.79 -6.88 -16.44
CA ALA A 19 4.91 -7.50 -17.43
C ALA A 19 5.60 -7.73 -18.80
N SER A 20 6.70 -7.03 -19.09
CA SER A 20 7.46 -7.22 -20.31
C SER A 20 8.43 -8.42 -20.17
N PRO A 21 8.40 -9.39 -21.10
CA PRO A 21 9.27 -10.56 -21.07
C PRO A 21 10.71 -10.24 -21.51
N GLU A 22 10.97 -9.04 -22.03
CA GLU A 22 12.29 -8.62 -22.50
C GLU A 22 13.31 -8.58 -21.36
N PRO A 23 14.61 -8.80 -21.64
CA PRO A 23 15.66 -8.64 -20.65
C PRO A 23 15.79 -7.19 -20.18
N ASP A 24 16.40 -7.00 -19.02
CA ASP A 24 16.66 -5.67 -18.47
C ASP A 24 17.53 -4.84 -19.43
N SER A 25 17.02 -3.68 -19.83
CA SER A 25 17.68 -2.75 -20.74
C SER A 25 17.11 -1.33 -20.60
N ASP A 26 17.87 -0.33 -21.04
CA ASP A 26 17.41 1.06 -21.07
C ASP A 26 16.13 1.22 -21.91
N LEU A 27 16.06 0.51 -23.04
CA LEU A 27 14.88 0.50 -23.91
C LEU A 27 13.64 -0.05 -23.20
N LYS A 28 13.77 -1.16 -22.46
CA LYS A 28 12.68 -1.72 -21.65
C LYS A 28 12.21 -0.73 -20.58
N ALA A 29 13.15 -0.08 -19.89
CA ALA A 29 12.84 0.95 -18.89
C ALA A 29 12.09 2.14 -19.51
N GLU A 30 12.57 2.67 -20.63
CA GLU A 30 11.91 3.79 -21.34
C GLU A 30 10.48 3.43 -21.77
N ILE A 31 10.29 2.25 -22.37
CA ILE A 31 8.98 1.75 -22.78
C ILE A 31 8.04 1.63 -21.57
N ALA A 32 8.51 1.04 -20.47
CA ALA A 32 7.73 0.88 -19.26
C ALA A 32 7.30 2.23 -18.67
N LEU A 33 8.20 3.21 -18.63
CA LEU A 33 7.90 4.56 -18.12
C LEU A 33 6.91 5.31 -19.02
N ARG A 34 6.97 5.15 -20.35
CA ARG A 34 5.94 5.69 -21.26
C ARG A 34 4.56 5.08 -21.01
N HIS A 35 4.49 3.77 -20.79
CA HIS A 35 3.24 3.09 -20.45
C HIS A 35 2.72 3.48 -19.06
N ALA A 36 3.62 3.68 -18.09
CA ALA A 36 3.26 4.22 -16.77
C ALA A 36 2.71 5.65 -16.89
N LEU A 37 3.32 6.53 -17.70
CA LEU A 37 2.77 7.87 -17.97
C LEU A 37 1.37 7.80 -18.59
N SER A 38 1.16 6.90 -19.56
CA SER A 38 -0.16 6.68 -20.15
C SER A 38 -1.19 6.21 -19.11
N SER A 39 -0.76 5.37 -18.17
CA SER A 39 -1.58 4.91 -17.05
C SER A 39 -2.00 6.08 -16.16
N PHE A 40 -1.06 6.97 -15.81
CA PHE A 40 -1.35 8.14 -14.98
C PHE A 40 -2.34 9.07 -15.69
N ARG A 41 -2.15 9.31 -17.00
CA ARG A 41 -3.07 10.13 -17.81
C ARG A 41 -4.48 9.51 -17.87
N THR A 42 -4.57 8.18 -17.97
CA THR A 42 -5.85 7.47 -17.96
C THR A 42 -6.56 7.67 -16.62
N LEU A 43 -5.85 7.48 -15.50
CA LEU A 43 -6.39 7.72 -14.16
C LEU A 43 -6.88 9.17 -13.98
N ILE A 44 -6.14 10.15 -14.49
CA ILE A 44 -6.53 11.56 -14.43
C ILE A 44 -7.80 11.80 -15.25
N ASN A 45 -7.90 11.24 -16.44
CA ASN A 45 -9.07 11.40 -17.30
C ASN A 45 -10.31 10.70 -16.70
N ASP A 46 -10.17 9.47 -16.23
CA ASP A 46 -11.26 8.64 -15.74
C ASP A 46 -11.81 9.14 -14.40
N HIS A 47 -10.93 9.68 -13.55
CA HIS A 47 -11.31 10.14 -12.22
C HIS A 47 -11.42 11.65 -12.09
N GLU A 48 -11.08 12.44 -13.12
CA GLU A 48 -11.19 13.91 -13.11
C GLU A 48 -10.81 14.56 -11.77
N PRO A 49 -9.57 14.33 -11.27
CA PRO A 49 -9.18 14.82 -9.95
C PRO A 49 -9.03 16.34 -9.95
N THR A 50 -9.24 16.91 -8.77
CA THR A 50 -8.86 18.32 -8.50
C THR A 50 -7.47 18.42 -7.87
N HIS A 51 -6.98 17.31 -7.31
CA HIS A 51 -5.69 17.22 -6.66
C HIS A 51 -5.06 15.87 -6.96
N ILE A 52 -3.76 15.84 -7.25
CA ILE A 52 -3.03 14.60 -7.58
C ILE A 52 -1.83 14.47 -6.65
N LEU A 53 -1.67 13.29 -6.07
CA LEU A 53 -0.53 12.90 -5.23
C LEU A 53 0.13 11.65 -5.84
N PRO A 54 1.13 11.80 -6.73
CA PRO A 54 1.97 10.69 -7.16
C PRO A 54 3.00 10.40 -6.07
N ALA A 55 2.82 9.31 -5.33
CA ALA A 55 3.74 8.89 -4.28
C ALA A 55 4.73 7.84 -4.81
N PHE A 56 6.01 8.01 -4.47
CA PHE A 56 7.09 7.08 -4.84
C PHE A 56 7.98 6.83 -3.62
N ASP A 57 8.44 5.58 -3.45
CA ASP A 57 9.45 5.29 -2.43
C ASP A 57 10.70 6.12 -2.68
N PHE A 58 11.28 6.67 -1.62
CA PHE A 58 12.54 7.42 -1.69
C PHE A 58 13.73 6.53 -2.03
N GLY A 59 13.60 5.22 -1.75
CA GLY A 59 14.69 4.26 -1.80
C GLY A 59 15.49 4.24 -0.50
N GLY A 60 16.20 3.13 -0.29
CA GLY A 60 16.98 2.90 0.93
C GLY A 60 16.14 2.32 2.09
N PRO A 61 16.74 2.22 3.28
CA PRO A 61 16.08 1.65 4.46
C PRO A 61 14.95 2.57 4.96
N THR A 62 13.93 1.94 5.51
CA THR A 62 12.75 2.61 6.08
C THR A 62 12.62 2.29 7.56
N TRP A 63 11.67 2.94 8.24
CA TRP A 63 11.35 2.62 9.63
C TRP A 63 10.98 1.14 9.86
N ARG A 64 10.45 0.44 8.85
CA ARG A 64 10.17 -1.01 8.92
C ARG A 64 11.46 -1.83 9.00
N HIS A 65 12.51 -1.42 8.29
CA HIS A 65 13.83 -2.06 8.37
C HIS A 65 14.49 -1.82 9.73
N ALA A 66 14.31 -0.63 10.31
CA ALA A 66 14.78 -0.34 11.67
C ALA A 66 14.03 -1.17 12.74
N LEU A 67 12.75 -1.47 12.49
CA LEU A 67 11.92 -2.28 13.37
C LEU A 67 12.20 -3.79 13.25
N TYR A 68 12.49 -4.26 12.03
CA TYR A 68 12.74 -5.67 11.74
C TYR A 68 13.74 -5.83 10.60
N ALA A 69 14.94 -6.34 10.92
CA ALA A 69 16.03 -6.50 9.96
C ALA A 69 15.71 -7.43 8.78
N GLY A 70 14.83 -8.43 8.99
CA GLY A 70 14.41 -9.36 7.94
C GLY A 70 13.34 -8.79 7.00
N TYR A 71 12.88 -7.55 7.21
CA TYR A 71 11.87 -6.93 6.36
C TYR A 71 12.39 -6.76 4.93
N ARG A 72 11.64 -7.25 3.94
CA ARG A 72 11.99 -7.26 2.51
C ARG A 72 13.33 -7.93 2.16
N GLU A 73 13.90 -8.77 3.04
CA GLU A 73 15.21 -9.42 2.82
C GLU A 73 15.24 -10.28 1.53
N GLY A 74 14.14 -10.98 1.22
CA GLY A 74 14.03 -11.78 -0.01
C GLY A 74 13.56 -11.03 -1.26
N ARG A 75 13.29 -9.73 -1.15
CA ARG A 75 12.69 -8.95 -2.26
C ARG A 75 13.76 -8.62 -3.30
N GLN A 76 13.51 -9.01 -4.55
CA GLN A 76 14.41 -8.66 -5.65
C GLN A 76 14.54 -7.13 -5.77
N PRO A 77 15.78 -6.61 -5.84
CA PRO A 77 16.00 -5.18 -5.99
C PRO A 77 15.43 -4.71 -7.34
N MET A 78 15.06 -3.44 -7.39
CA MET A 78 14.70 -2.81 -8.67
C MET A 78 15.89 -2.89 -9.64
N PRO A 79 15.67 -3.33 -10.90
CA PRO A 79 16.71 -3.32 -11.93
C PRO A 79 17.37 -1.96 -12.06
N GLN A 80 18.70 -1.94 -12.20
CA GLN A 80 19.49 -0.71 -12.19
C GLN A 80 19.06 0.25 -13.31
N VAL A 81 18.84 -0.27 -14.52
CA VAL A 81 18.36 0.50 -15.69
C VAL A 81 17.03 1.22 -15.43
N LEU A 82 16.11 0.58 -14.68
CA LEU A 82 14.84 1.21 -14.32
C LEU A 82 15.04 2.28 -13.25
N ARG A 83 15.90 1.99 -12.25
CA ARG A 83 16.24 2.93 -11.18
C ARG A 83 16.85 4.21 -11.73
N ASP A 84 17.80 4.09 -12.67
CA ASP A 84 18.50 5.22 -13.28
C ASP A 84 17.58 6.07 -14.17
N ALA A 85 16.50 5.49 -14.68
CA ALA A 85 15.50 6.18 -15.49
C ALA A 85 14.44 6.94 -14.65
N LEU A 86 14.25 6.61 -13.36
CA LEU A 86 13.24 7.25 -12.50
C LEU A 86 13.40 8.77 -12.35
N PRO A 87 14.60 9.34 -12.16
CA PRO A 87 14.76 10.81 -12.10
C PRO A 87 14.23 11.52 -13.35
N GLY A 88 14.48 10.97 -14.54
CA GLY A 88 13.95 11.49 -15.79
C GLY A 88 12.42 11.36 -15.88
N PHE A 89 11.86 10.29 -15.33
CA PHE A 89 10.42 10.12 -15.21
C PHE A 89 9.79 11.16 -14.28
N TYR A 90 10.41 11.46 -13.14
CA TYR A 90 9.92 12.50 -12.22
C TYR A 90 9.94 13.89 -12.85
N ALA A 91 10.99 14.22 -13.61
CA ALA A 91 11.05 15.46 -14.38
C ALA A 91 9.92 15.51 -15.43
N THR A 92 9.63 14.38 -16.08
CA THR A 92 8.51 14.27 -17.01
C THR A 92 7.19 14.53 -16.30
N LEU A 93 6.89 13.85 -15.19
CA LEU A 93 5.68 14.07 -14.41
C LEU A 93 5.52 15.54 -13.98
N ALA A 94 6.61 16.17 -13.53
CA ALA A 94 6.64 17.58 -13.16
C ALA A 94 6.31 18.51 -14.34
N SER A 95 6.78 18.19 -15.55
CA SER A 95 6.45 18.95 -16.78
C SER A 95 4.96 18.88 -17.15
N PHE A 96 4.27 17.82 -16.73
CA PHE A 96 2.82 17.71 -16.84
C PHE A 96 2.07 18.40 -15.69
N GLY A 97 2.75 19.00 -14.72
CA GLY A 97 2.14 19.66 -13.56
C GLY A 97 1.92 18.75 -12.36
N MET A 98 2.38 17.50 -12.39
CA MET A 98 2.27 16.58 -11.24
C MET A 98 3.46 16.76 -10.29
N HIS A 99 3.17 16.98 -9.01
CA HIS A 99 4.20 17.09 -8.00
C HIS A 99 4.45 15.74 -7.30
N VAL A 100 5.53 15.05 -7.70
CA VAL A 100 5.94 13.78 -7.07
C VAL A 100 6.28 14.01 -5.60
N VAL A 101 5.73 13.17 -4.73
CA VAL A 101 6.04 13.16 -3.30
C VAL A 101 6.79 11.88 -2.96
N SER A 102 8.00 12.06 -2.44
CA SER A 102 8.88 10.98 -2.04
C SER A 102 9.66 11.43 -0.80
N ILE A 103 9.48 10.70 0.31
CA ILE A 103 9.94 11.11 1.63
C ILE A 103 10.94 10.06 2.15
N PRO A 104 12.16 10.47 2.60
CA PRO A 104 13.13 9.55 3.18
C PRO A 104 12.56 8.74 4.35
N GLU A 105 13.10 7.54 4.56
CA GLU A 105 12.84 6.67 5.72
C GLU A 105 11.39 6.14 5.88
N VAL A 106 10.49 6.48 4.95
CA VAL A 106 9.12 5.97 4.88
C VAL A 106 8.81 5.42 3.49
N GLU A 107 7.74 4.64 3.39
CA GLU A 107 7.30 4.06 2.12
C GLU A 107 6.21 4.93 1.47
N ALA A 108 6.01 4.75 0.16
CA ALA A 108 4.94 5.44 -0.57
C ALA A 108 3.56 5.20 0.07
N ASP A 109 3.34 4.02 0.65
CA ASP A 109 2.08 3.67 1.31
C ASP A 109 1.82 4.53 2.55
N ASP A 110 2.86 4.89 3.31
CA ASP A 110 2.75 5.77 4.47
C ASP A 110 2.45 7.21 4.04
N VAL A 111 3.03 7.65 2.92
CA VAL A 111 2.75 8.96 2.30
C VAL A 111 1.28 9.02 1.84
N ILE A 112 0.82 8.00 1.12
CA ILE A 112 -0.57 7.88 0.66
C ILE A 112 -1.53 7.81 1.84
N GLY A 113 -1.27 6.93 2.81
CA GLY A 113 -2.09 6.76 4.01
C GLY A 113 -2.24 8.06 4.78
N THR A 114 -1.14 8.77 5.02
CA THR A 114 -1.16 10.08 5.67
C THR A 114 -2.00 11.11 4.90
N ALA A 115 -1.77 11.26 3.60
CA ALA A 115 -2.47 12.26 2.79
C ALA A 115 -3.97 11.98 2.68
N VAL A 116 -4.34 10.72 2.44
CA VAL A 116 -5.74 10.29 2.30
C VAL A 116 -6.49 10.46 3.62
N MET A 117 -5.92 10.02 4.73
CA MET A 117 -6.54 10.17 6.05
C MET A 117 -6.77 11.64 6.39
N ARG A 118 -5.76 12.49 6.15
CA ARG A 118 -5.87 13.92 6.36
C ARG A 118 -6.93 14.57 5.46
N TRP A 119 -6.96 14.22 4.18
CA TRP A 119 -7.93 14.73 3.21
C TRP A 119 -9.38 14.42 3.60
N LEU A 120 -9.63 13.16 4.00
CA LEU A 120 -10.95 12.69 4.43
C LEU A 120 -11.36 13.33 5.76
N HIS A 121 -10.44 13.42 6.73
CA HIS A 121 -10.69 14.06 8.01
C HIS A 121 -11.02 15.56 7.87
N GLU A 122 -10.34 16.26 6.97
CA GLU A 122 -10.62 17.67 6.64
C GLU A 122 -11.93 17.85 5.84
N GLY A 123 -12.64 16.79 5.47
CA GLY A 123 -13.93 16.86 4.77
C GLY A 123 -13.86 17.43 3.35
N ARG A 124 -12.71 17.34 2.68
CA ARG A 124 -12.47 18.00 1.38
C ARG A 124 -13.23 17.37 0.21
N GLY A 125 -13.57 16.09 0.33
CA GLY A 125 -14.34 15.33 -0.66
C GLY A 125 -13.77 13.94 -0.87
N ALA A 126 -13.95 13.38 -2.07
CA ALA A 126 -13.55 12.01 -2.36
C ALA A 126 -12.02 11.84 -2.40
N ALA A 127 -11.51 10.71 -1.93
CA ALA A 127 -10.12 10.30 -2.08
C ALA A 127 -10.07 8.97 -2.83
N VAL A 128 -9.45 8.97 -4.01
CA VAL A 128 -9.21 7.79 -4.84
C VAL A 128 -7.76 7.38 -4.71
N ILE A 129 -7.50 6.11 -4.44
CA ILE A 129 -6.18 5.50 -4.37
C ILE A 129 -6.03 4.54 -5.55
N ALA A 130 -5.14 4.86 -6.49
CA ALA A 130 -4.80 3.98 -7.60
C ALA A 130 -3.64 3.06 -7.17
N THR A 131 -3.97 1.83 -6.78
CA THR A 131 -2.99 0.83 -6.32
C THR A 131 -3.54 -0.58 -6.49
N THR A 132 -2.63 -1.56 -6.58
CA THR A 132 -2.97 -2.97 -6.41
C THR A 132 -2.49 -3.55 -5.08
N ASP A 133 -1.81 -2.74 -4.27
CA ASP A 133 -1.29 -3.15 -2.98
C ASP A 133 -2.41 -3.34 -1.96
N LYS A 134 -2.46 -4.52 -1.35
CA LYS A 134 -3.48 -4.89 -0.38
C LYS A 134 -3.35 -4.08 0.91
N ASP A 135 -2.17 -3.56 1.22
CA ASP A 135 -1.90 -2.90 2.50
C ASP A 135 -2.65 -1.56 2.63
N LEU A 136 -2.89 -0.90 1.49
CA LEU A 136 -3.68 0.34 1.43
C LEU A 136 -5.21 0.12 1.50
N HIS A 137 -5.70 -1.12 1.38
CA HIS A 137 -7.15 -1.38 1.37
C HIS A 137 -7.82 -1.20 2.73
N GLY A 138 -7.04 -1.18 3.82
CA GLY A 138 -7.56 -0.79 5.14
C GLY A 138 -8.16 0.62 5.14
N LEU A 139 -7.68 1.51 4.27
CA LEU A 139 -8.18 2.90 4.17
C LEU A 139 -9.64 2.98 3.68
N ILE A 140 -10.19 1.92 3.10
CA ILE A 140 -11.63 1.83 2.73
C ILE A 140 -12.51 1.98 3.97
N ALA A 141 -12.06 1.52 5.14
CA ALA A 141 -12.75 1.74 6.42
C ALA A 141 -12.96 3.22 6.76
N HIS A 142 -12.11 4.10 6.22
CA HIS A 142 -12.14 5.53 6.47
C HIS A 142 -12.84 6.33 5.35
N GLY A 143 -13.37 5.65 4.33
CA GLY A 143 -14.06 6.27 3.19
C GLY A 143 -13.19 6.50 1.96
N ALA A 144 -11.97 5.96 1.92
CA ALA A 144 -11.17 5.96 0.70
C ALA A 144 -11.79 5.03 -0.37
N LEU A 145 -11.62 5.40 -1.64
CA LEU A 145 -12.00 4.59 -2.79
C LEU A 145 -10.73 4.00 -3.39
N VAL A 146 -10.65 2.68 -3.55
CA VAL A 146 -9.45 2.02 -4.10
C VAL A 146 -9.74 1.53 -5.52
N TRP A 147 -8.83 1.82 -6.45
CA TRP A 147 -8.95 1.50 -7.87
C TRP A 147 -7.79 0.62 -8.34
N ASP A 148 -8.10 -0.58 -8.83
CA ASP A 148 -7.14 -1.43 -9.53
C ASP A 148 -7.03 -0.98 -10.98
N HIS A 149 -6.02 -0.13 -11.24
CA HIS A 149 -5.75 0.42 -12.56
C HIS A 149 -5.54 -0.63 -13.65
N PHE A 150 -5.02 -1.81 -13.31
CA PHE A 150 -4.73 -2.85 -14.30
C PHE A 150 -5.97 -3.63 -14.71
N LYS A 151 -6.98 -3.69 -13.85
CA LYS A 151 -8.24 -4.40 -14.11
C LYS A 151 -9.41 -3.48 -14.42
N GLY A 152 -9.27 -2.18 -14.16
CA GLY A 152 -10.34 -1.21 -14.33
C GLY A 152 -11.53 -1.47 -13.40
N ILE A 153 -11.26 -1.88 -12.15
CA ILE A 153 -12.30 -2.20 -11.16
C ILE A 153 -12.09 -1.46 -9.85
N TRP A 154 -13.21 -1.14 -9.19
CA TRP A 154 -13.22 -0.66 -7.81
C TRP A 154 -13.01 -1.81 -6.83
N HIS A 155 -12.20 -1.56 -5.81
CA HIS A 155 -12.13 -2.37 -4.62
C HIS A 155 -12.89 -1.65 -3.50
N ASP A 156 -14.11 -2.11 -3.26
CA ASP A 156 -14.97 -1.61 -2.19
C ASP A 156 -14.96 -2.57 -0.99
N ARG A 157 -15.76 -2.25 0.03
CA ARG A 157 -15.97 -3.11 1.19
C ARG A 157 -16.35 -4.55 0.78
N ALA A 158 -17.28 -4.70 -0.18
CA ALA A 158 -17.76 -6.01 -0.59
C ALA A 158 -16.65 -6.82 -1.26
N TRP A 159 -15.79 -6.18 -2.05
CA TRP A 159 -14.60 -6.79 -2.62
C TRP A 159 -13.63 -7.26 -1.53
N VAL A 160 -13.38 -6.43 -0.51
CA VAL A 160 -12.50 -6.79 0.62
C VAL A 160 -13.08 -7.98 1.38
N GLU A 161 -14.37 -7.95 1.72
CA GLU A 161 -15.03 -9.05 2.43
C GLU A 161 -15.01 -10.35 1.63
N LYS A 162 -15.25 -10.27 0.32
CA LYS A 162 -15.19 -11.44 -0.58
C LYS A 162 -13.77 -12.00 -0.69
N LYS A 163 -12.76 -11.14 -0.84
CA LYS A 163 -11.38 -11.56 -1.07
C LYS A 163 -10.70 -12.05 0.22
N PHE A 164 -10.91 -11.34 1.32
CA PHE A 164 -10.17 -11.54 2.55
C PHE A 164 -11.00 -12.19 3.67
N GLY A 165 -12.33 -12.20 3.55
CA GLY A 165 -13.22 -12.77 4.57
C GLY A 165 -13.38 -11.88 5.81
N VAL A 166 -12.85 -10.66 5.79
CA VAL A 166 -12.98 -9.68 6.88
C VAL A 166 -13.40 -8.33 6.29
N PRO A 167 -14.05 -7.47 7.06
CA PRO A 167 -14.30 -6.10 6.63
C PRO A 167 -12.98 -5.29 6.61
N PRO A 168 -12.90 -4.16 5.87
CA PRO A 168 -11.69 -3.34 5.74
C PRO A 168 -11.04 -2.93 7.06
N GLU A 169 -11.83 -2.69 8.11
CA GLU A 169 -11.34 -2.30 9.44
C GLU A 169 -10.45 -3.36 10.08
N LEU A 170 -10.63 -4.64 9.70
CA LEU A 170 -9.90 -5.77 10.26
C LEU A 170 -8.82 -6.29 9.31
N LEU A 171 -8.65 -5.67 8.14
CA LEU A 171 -7.66 -6.10 7.16
C LEU A 171 -6.22 -5.96 7.69
N PRO A 172 -5.81 -4.86 8.35
CA PRO A 172 -4.46 -4.78 8.94
C PRO A 172 -4.20 -5.88 9.98
N ASP A 173 -5.18 -6.17 10.84
CA ASP A 173 -5.08 -7.24 11.83
C ASP A 173 -4.98 -8.63 11.17
N LEU A 174 -5.69 -8.83 10.06
CA LEU A 174 -5.63 -10.08 9.29
C LEU A 174 -4.25 -10.28 8.68
N LEU A 175 -3.71 -9.25 8.04
CA LEU A 175 -2.37 -9.25 7.45
C LEU A 175 -1.30 -9.50 8.52
N ALA A 176 -1.42 -8.90 9.70
CA ALA A 176 -0.52 -9.15 10.80
C ALA A 176 -0.59 -10.59 11.35
N LEU A 177 -1.79 -11.19 11.39
CA LEU A 177 -1.96 -12.59 11.78
C LEU A 177 -1.36 -13.56 10.76
N MET A 178 -1.56 -13.32 9.46
CA MET A 178 -1.12 -14.23 8.41
C MET A 178 0.30 -13.98 7.89
N GLY A 179 0.87 -12.82 8.21
CA GLY A 179 2.14 -12.37 7.67
C GLY A 179 2.05 -11.98 6.19
N ASP A 180 3.21 -11.65 5.63
CA ASP A 180 3.39 -11.37 4.22
C ASP A 180 4.74 -11.91 3.76
N VAL A 181 4.72 -12.93 2.90
CA VAL A 181 5.93 -13.50 2.33
C VAL A 181 6.66 -12.50 1.44
N THR A 182 5.94 -11.64 0.70
CA THR A 182 6.56 -10.69 -0.24
C THR A 182 7.43 -9.68 0.49
N ASP A 183 6.97 -9.18 1.63
CA ASP A 183 7.71 -8.23 2.47
C ASP A 183 8.38 -8.88 3.68
N SER A 184 8.41 -10.22 3.73
CA SER A 184 9.03 -11.02 4.79
C SER A 184 8.47 -10.72 6.19
N ILE A 185 7.20 -10.33 6.27
CA ILE A 185 6.46 -10.15 7.53
C ILE A 185 6.07 -11.56 8.05
N PRO A 186 6.50 -11.95 9.26
CA PRO A 186 6.45 -13.35 9.69
C PRO A 186 5.03 -13.88 9.96
N GLY A 187 4.15 -13.08 10.56
CA GLY A 187 2.84 -13.54 11.01
C GLY A 187 2.90 -14.63 12.09
N VAL A 188 1.79 -15.32 12.31
CA VAL A 188 1.71 -16.46 13.24
C VAL A 188 1.62 -17.76 12.45
N SER A 189 2.47 -18.71 12.82
CA SER A 189 2.51 -20.04 12.23
C SER A 189 1.12 -20.68 12.20
N LYS A 190 0.80 -21.33 11.08
CA LYS A 190 -0.47 -22.04 10.84
C LYS A 190 -1.72 -21.14 10.80
N ILE A 191 -1.54 -19.82 10.84
CA ILE A 191 -2.63 -18.86 10.62
C ILE A 191 -2.52 -18.30 9.22
N GLY A 192 -3.24 -18.91 8.27
CA GLY A 192 -3.43 -18.35 6.94
C GLY A 192 -4.70 -17.52 6.83
N LEU A 193 -4.99 -17.01 5.63
CA LEU A 193 -6.14 -16.16 5.32
C LEU A 193 -7.46 -16.64 5.96
N LYS A 194 -7.83 -17.91 5.74
CA LYS A 194 -9.10 -18.47 6.23
C LYS A 194 -9.17 -18.52 7.76
N THR A 195 -8.07 -18.92 8.40
CA THR A 195 -7.98 -19.05 9.87
C THR A 195 -7.98 -17.68 10.52
N GLY A 196 -7.17 -16.75 10.02
CA GLY A 196 -7.11 -15.37 10.51
C GLY A 196 -8.47 -14.67 10.39
N ALA A 197 -9.14 -14.79 9.24
CA ALA A 197 -10.46 -14.21 9.05
C ALA A 197 -11.51 -14.80 10.00
N LYS A 198 -11.47 -16.12 10.25
CA LYS A 198 -12.36 -16.76 11.22
C LYS A 198 -12.12 -16.23 12.63
N LEU A 199 -10.86 -16.09 13.05
CA LEU A 199 -10.50 -15.54 14.35
C LEU A 199 -11.00 -14.11 14.51
N LEU A 200 -10.73 -13.24 13.54
CA LEU A 200 -11.10 -11.83 13.61
C LEU A 200 -12.62 -11.61 13.57
N ARG A 201 -13.37 -12.39 12.79
CA ARG A 201 -14.84 -12.32 12.86
C ARG A 201 -15.41 -12.77 14.21
N GLY A 202 -14.73 -13.69 14.90
CA GLY A 202 -15.17 -14.18 16.21
C GLY A 202 -14.79 -13.27 17.36
N TYR A 203 -13.58 -12.68 17.32
CA TYR A 203 -13.00 -11.92 18.43
C TYR A 203 -12.96 -10.41 18.20
N GLY A 204 -13.10 -9.95 16.96
CA GLY A 204 -13.09 -8.54 16.58
C GLY A 204 -11.71 -8.00 16.26
N ASN A 205 -10.67 -8.28 17.06
CA ASN A 205 -9.31 -7.74 16.81
C ASN A 205 -8.21 -8.65 17.40
N ILE A 206 -6.95 -8.35 17.10
CA ILE A 206 -5.79 -9.10 17.61
C ILE A 206 -5.75 -9.17 19.14
N ASP A 207 -6.04 -8.08 19.84
CA ASP A 207 -5.95 -8.04 21.31
C ASP A 207 -6.96 -9.00 21.94
N ALA A 208 -8.19 -9.04 21.40
CA ALA A 208 -9.23 -9.98 21.80
C ALA A 208 -8.89 -11.43 21.41
N VAL A 209 -8.31 -11.68 20.23
CA VAL A 209 -7.79 -13.01 19.84
C VAL A 209 -6.75 -13.48 20.85
N MET A 210 -5.83 -12.62 21.26
CA MET A 210 -4.78 -12.95 22.21
C MET A 210 -5.31 -13.16 23.63
N ALA A 211 -6.30 -12.38 24.07
CA ALA A 211 -7.00 -12.62 25.33
C ALA A 211 -7.70 -13.99 25.34
N GLY A 212 -8.23 -14.43 24.20
CA GLY A 212 -8.84 -15.74 24.01
C GLY A 212 -7.87 -16.90 23.74
N ALA A 213 -6.60 -16.62 23.46
CA ALA A 213 -5.64 -17.64 23.03
C ALA A 213 -5.41 -18.76 24.07
N GLY A 214 -5.63 -18.47 25.36
CA GLY A 214 -5.50 -19.43 26.46
C GLY A 214 -6.48 -20.61 26.37
N ILE A 215 -7.68 -20.38 25.84
CA ILE A 215 -8.75 -21.37 25.76
C ILE A 215 -8.87 -22.02 24.37
N LEU A 216 -8.14 -21.52 23.36
CA LEU A 216 -8.12 -22.12 22.03
C LEU A 216 -7.36 -23.46 22.08
N PRO A 217 -7.98 -24.58 21.68
CA PRO A 217 -7.36 -25.89 21.77
C PRO A 217 -6.33 -26.13 20.66
N GLY A 218 -5.41 -27.06 20.93
CA GLY A 218 -4.47 -27.61 19.97
C GLY A 218 -3.46 -26.60 19.41
N ALA A 219 -2.91 -26.94 18.24
CA ALA A 219 -1.80 -26.21 17.63
C ALA A 219 -2.07 -24.73 17.37
N LEU A 220 -3.32 -24.32 17.17
CA LEU A 220 -3.68 -22.92 16.92
C LEU A 220 -3.45 -22.04 18.16
N GLY A 221 -3.99 -22.45 19.31
CA GLY A 221 -3.80 -21.73 20.57
C GLY A 221 -2.36 -21.79 21.06
N GLU A 222 -1.66 -22.90 20.81
CA GLU A 222 -0.22 -23.02 21.08
C GLU A 222 0.61 -22.02 20.26
N SER A 223 0.38 -21.93 18.94
CA SER A 223 1.08 -20.97 18.08
C SER A 223 0.82 -19.51 18.50
N LEU A 224 -0.43 -19.13 18.75
CA LEU A 224 -0.77 -17.78 19.23
C LEU A 224 -0.03 -17.42 20.53
N ARG A 225 0.02 -18.35 21.51
CA ARG A 225 0.71 -18.12 22.78
C ARG A 225 2.22 -18.04 22.62
N LYS A 226 2.81 -18.95 21.85
CA LYS A 226 4.26 -19.03 21.64
C LYS A 226 4.80 -17.86 20.82
N GLU A 227 4.02 -17.38 19.86
CA GLU A 227 4.45 -16.39 18.86
C GLU A 227 3.81 -15.01 19.10
N ARG A 228 3.38 -14.75 20.34
CA ARG A 228 2.79 -13.47 20.76
C ARG A 228 3.60 -12.26 20.31
N GLU A 229 4.90 -12.25 20.61
CA GLU A 229 5.77 -11.12 20.28
C GLU A 229 5.96 -10.95 18.77
N ILE A 230 5.97 -12.06 18.02
CA ILE A 230 6.03 -12.05 16.56
C ILE A 230 4.75 -11.45 15.97
N LEU A 231 3.58 -11.76 16.55
CA LEU A 231 2.31 -11.15 16.14
C LEU A 231 2.31 -9.64 16.38
N TYR A 232 2.76 -9.18 17.55
CA TYR A 232 2.82 -7.74 17.84
C TYR A 232 3.85 -7.02 16.96
N LEU A 233 4.97 -7.66 16.63
CA LEU A 233 5.91 -7.16 15.62
C LEU A 233 5.24 -7.05 14.24
N SER A 234 4.57 -8.11 13.79
CA SER A 234 3.87 -8.13 12.50
C SER A 234 2.78 -7.07 12.43
N ARG A 235 2.04 -6.85 13.53
CA ARG A 235 1.05 -5.78 13.65
C ARG A 235 1.66 -4.39 13.46
N LYS A 236 2.86 -4.15 14.01
CA LYS A 236 3.58 -2.90 13.79
C LYS A 236 4.09 -2.76 12.36
N LEU A 237 4.57 -3.83 11.74
CA LEU A 237 5.07 -3.81 10.36
C LEU A 237 3.97 -3.54 9.32
N VAL A 238 2.78 -4.13 9.51
CA VAL A 238 1.63 -3.93 8.62
C VAL A 238 0.97 -2.56 8.82
N ALA A 239 1.11 -1.95 9.99
CA ALA A 239 0.50 -0.66 10.26
C ALA A 239 1.03 0.41 9.28
N LEU A 240 0.11 1.19 8.70
CA LEU A 240 0.45 2.38 7.93
C LEU A 240 0.77 3.52 8.90
N LYS A 241 1.89 4.22 8.66
CA LYS A 241 2.08 5.54 9.27
C LYS A 241 1.14 6.53 8.59
N THR A 242 0.38 7.26 9.40
CA THR A 242 -0.60 8.26 8.94
C THR A 242 -0.30 9.67 9.45
N ASP A 243 0.90 9.85 9.99
CA ASP A 243 1.42 11.05 10.64
C ASP A 243 2.72 11.56 9.97
N VAL A 244 2.98 11.14 8.72
CA VAL A 244 4.19 11.56 7.98
C VAL A 244 4.15 13.06 7.69
N THR A 245 5.25 13.76 7.95
CA THR A 245 5.38 15.16 7.51
C THR A 245 5.58 15.20 5.99
N LEU A 246 4.49 15.43 5.25
CA LEU A 246 4.47 15.34 3.78
C LEU A 246 5.28 16.43 3.07
N GLY A 247 5.60 17.54 3.74
CA GLY A 247 6.36 18.64 3.14
C GLY A 247 5.64 19.38 1.99
N VAL A 248 4.35 19.12 1.76
CA VAL A 248 3.54 19.69 0.68
C VAL A 248 2.20 20.20 1.19
N THR A 249 1.65 21.19 0.49
CA THR A 249 0.31 21.75 0.74
C THR A 249 -0.68 21.25 -0.30
N TRP A 250 -1.98 21.36 -0.01
CA TRP A 250 -3.01 21.03 -1.00
C TRP A 250 -2.91 21.87 -2.27
N ASN A 251 -2.57 23.16 -2.16
CA ASN A 251 -2.33 24.01 -3.32
C ASN A 251 -1.20 23.49 -4.21
N LYS A 252 -0.15 22.89 -3.61
CA LYS A 252 0.96 22.30 -4.39
C LYS A 252 0.54 21.03 -5.13
N LEU A 253 -0.50 20.34 -4.64
CA LEU A 253 -1.07 19.13 -5.24
C LEU A 253 -2.28 19.44 -6.13
N ALA A 254 -2.70 20.70 -6.24
CA ALA A 254 -3.83 21.09 -7.08
C ALA A 254 -3.54 20.76 -8.55
N TRP A 255 -4.52 20.15 -9.21
CA TRP A 255 -4.47 19.81 -10.62
C TRP A 255 -5.31 20.80 -11.40
N GLU A 256 -4.64 21.62 -12.20
CA GLU A 256 -5.27 22.55 -13.15
C GLU A 256 -5.32 21.86 -14.52
N LYS A 257 -6.52 21.69 -15.06
CA LYS A 257 -6.77 21.06 -16.38
C LYS A 257 -6.22 21.91 -17.52
#